data_AF-A0A286IIC7-F1
#
_entry.id   AF-A0A286IIC7-F1
#
_cell.length_a   1.000
_cell.length_b   1.000
_cell.length_c   1.000
_cell.angle_alpha   90.00
_cell.angle_beta   90.00
_cell.angle_gamma   90.00
#
_symmetry.space_group_name_H-M   'P 1'
#
loop_
_entity.id
_entity.type
_entity.pdbx_description
1 polymer ?
#
loop_
_entity_poly.entity_id
_entity_poly.type
_entity_poly.pdbx_seq_one_letter_code
_entity_poly.pdbx_strand_id
1 'polypeptide(L)'
;MKTPKILKGILKAQVSHLEASSNYTILNFTDGKQLISGYCLKFFEEHFNSGSFIRIDRANIVNKAFISKVSNDGYIHLKNETKLLIPRRRKALLISQNPNLFDYYMIA
;
A
#
# COMPACT_ATOMS: atom_id res chain seq x y z
N MET A 1 15.35 1.13 21.02
CA MET A 1 16.05 1.20 19.71
C MET A 1 15.97 2.63 19.18
N LYS A 2 17.05 3.15 18.58
CA LYS A 2 16.99 4.44 17.86
C LYS A 2 16.08 4.27 16.64
N THR A 3 15.05 5.10 16.50
CA THR A 3 14.20 5.12 15.30
C THR A 3 15.06 5.37 14.06
N PRO A 4 15.01 4.50 13.02
CA PRO A 4 15.74 4.70 11.78
C PRO A 4 15.52 6.10 11.20
N LYS A 5 16.60 6.76 10.79
CA LYS A 5 16.57 8.17 10.33
C LYS A 5 15.54 8.39 9.21
N ILE A 6 15.42 7.42 8.31
CA ILE A 6 14.47 7.46 7.19
C ILE A 6 13.02 7.67 7.66
N LEU A 7 12.61 7.05 8.78
CA LEU A 7 11.23 7.18 9.28
C LEU A 7 10.92 8.58 9.82
N LYS A 8 11.93 9.33 10.25
CA LYS A 8 11.73 10.70 10.79
C LYS A 8 11.43 11.72 9.69
N GLY A 9 11.88 11.47 8.47
CA GLY A 9 11.67 12.37 7.33
C GLY A 9 10.44 12.07 6.49
N ILE A 10 9.70 10.99 6.80
CA ILE A 10 8.56 10.56 5.98
C ILE A 10 7.25 10.97 6.65
N LEU A 11 6.51 11.86 5.98
CA LEU A 11 5.10 12.11 6.27
C LEU A 11 4.26 11.01 5.62
N LYS A 12 3.83 10.03 6.40
CA LYS A 12 3.04 8.87 5.93
C LYS A 12 1.81 9.25 5.11
N ALA A 13 1.13 10.35 5.48
CA ALA A 13 -0.04 10.84 4.76
C ALA A 13 0.27 11.28 3.31
N GLN A 14 1.52 11.62 3.02
CA GLN A 14 2.00 11.99 1.68
C GLN A 14 2.51 10.77 0.89
N VAL A 15 2.48 9.56 1.46
CA VAL A 15 2.85 8.34 0.74
C VAL A 15 1.59 7.73 0.12
N SER A 16 1.62 7.49 -1.19
CA SER A 16 0.55 6.83 -1.94
C SER A 16 0.61 5.31 -1.79
N HIS A 17 1.79 4.74 -2.08
CA HIS A 17 2.07 3.31 -1.99
C HIS A 17 3.58 3.09 -1.92
N LEU A 18 3.95 1.87 -1.56
CA LEU A 18 5.32 1.39 -1.53
C LEU A 18 5.41 0.15 -2.42
N GLU A 19 6.49 0.06 -3.19
CA GLU A 19 6.75 -1.07 -4.08
C GLU A 19 8.13 -1.69 -3.81
N ALA A 20 8.23 -3.01 -3.90
CA ALA A 20 9.51 -3.70 -3.86
C ALA A 20 10.19 -3.61 -5.23
N SER A 21 11.46 -3.19 -5.21
CA SER A 21 12.33 -3.18 -6.38
C SER A 21 13.63 -3.91 -6.03
N SER A 22 13.69 -5.21 -6.33
CA SER A 22 14.80 -6.09 -5.94
C SER A 22 15.06 -6.04 -4.42
N ASN A 23 16.22 -5.57 -3.99
CA ASN A 23 16.59 -5.40 -2.58
C ASN A 23 16.17 -4.04 -1.98
N TYR A 24 15.52 -3.20 -2.76
CA TYR A 24 15.08 -1.86 -2.36
C TYR A 24 13.56 -1.80 -2.21
N THR A 25 13.10 -0.77 -1.50
CA THR A 25 11.70 -0.36 -1.50
C THR A 25 11.62 1.06 -2.03
N ILE A 26 10.75 1.28 -3.02
CA ILE A 26 10.43 2.61 -3.53
C ILE A 26 9.19 3.10 -2.79
N LEU A 27 9.28 4.28 -2.19
CA LEU A 27 8.15 4.99 -1.59
C LEU A 27 7.64 6.00 -2.60
N ASN A 28 6.44 5.77 -3.12
CA ASN A 28 5.79 6.63 -4.09
C ASN A 28 4.94 7.67 -3.34
N PHE A 29 5.28 8.95 -3.47
CA PHE A 29 4.55 10.05 -2.82
C PHE A 29 3.36 10.51 -3.65
N THR A 30 2.40 11.16 -2.99
CA THR A 30 1.16 11.66 -3.62
C THR A 30 1.41 12.79 -4.61
N ASP A 31 2.56 13.47 -4.53
CA ASP A 31 3.00 14.51 -5.46
C ASP A 31 3.81 13.95 -6.65
N GLY A 32 3.92 12.62 -6.77
CA GLY A 32 4.67 11.94 -7.83
C GLY A 32 6.16 11.78 -7.55
N LYS A 33 6.69 12.32 -6.44
CA LYS A 33 8.08 12.07 -6.05
C LYS A 33 8.27 10.64 -5.58
N GLN A 34 9.52 10.18 -5.63
CA GLN A 34 9.92 8.85 -5.16
C GLN A 34 11.09 8.94 -4.19
N LEU A 35 11.10 8.07 -3.18
CA LEU A 35 12.24 7.83 -2.32
C LEU A 35 12.63 6.35 -2.39
N ILE A 36 13.87 6.08 -2.75
CA ILE A 36 14.42 4.71 -2.75
C ILE A 36 15.05 4.43 -1.39
N SER A 37 14.63 3.34 -0.77
CA SER A 37 15.12 2.88 0.53
C SER A 37 15.83 1.54 0.40
N GLY A 38 16.94 1.37 1.12
CA GLY A 38 17.61 0.07 1.30
C GLY A 38 16.91 -0.87 2.27
N TYR A 39 15.85 -0.43 2.95
CA TYR A 39 15.00 -1.31 3.76
C TYR A 39 13.98 -2.02 2.89
N CYS A 40 13.65 -3.28 3.22
CA CYS A 40 12.66 -4.07 2.51
C CYS A 40 11.21 -3.68 2.88
N LEU A 41 10.23 -4.13 2.09
CA LEU A 41 8.80 -3.88 2.37
C LEU A 41 8.35 -4.33 3.75
N LYS A 42 8.90 -5.44 4.28
CA LYS A 42 8.53 -5.94 5.61
C LYS A 42 8.88 -4.94 6.71
N PHE A 43 10.04 -4.28 6.59
CA PHE A 43 10.41 -3.21 7.52
C PHE A 43 9.37 -2.08 7.48
N PHE A 44 8.93 -1.66 6.30
CA PHE A 44 7.92 -0.62 6.20
C PHE A 44 6.55 -1.07 6.70
N GLU A 45 6.13 -2.30 6.40
CA GLU A 45 4.89 -2.89 6.90
C GLU A 45 4.81 -2.80 8.43
N GLU A 46 5.88 -3.18 9.13
CA GLU A 46 5.96 -3.13 10.60
C GLU A 46 5.89 -1.69 11.16
N HIS A 47 6.53 -0.73 10.49
CA HIS A 47 6.61 0.66 10.96
C HIS A 47 5.45 1.55 10.48
N PHE A 48 4.76 1.15 9.41
CA PHE A 48 3.59 1.84 8.83
C PHE A 48 2.28 1.18 9.28
N ASN A 49 2.32 0.21 10.20
CA ASN A 49 1.19 -0.59 10.67
C ASN A 49 0.13 0.17 11.50
N SER A 50 -0.14 1.44 11.20
CA SER A 50 -1.18 2.25 11.86
C SER A 50 -2.59 1.98 11.36
N GLY A 51 -2.82 0.83 10.71
CA GLY A 51 -4.07 0.54 10.01
C GLY A 51 -4.36 1.48 8.83
N SER A 52 -3.49 2.42 8.48
CA SER A 52 -3.64 3.31 7.32
C SER A 52 -3.13 2.69 6.02
N PHE A 53 -2.24 1.71 6.14
CA PHE A 53 -1.63 1.00 5.02
C PHE A 53 -2.12 -0.45 4.95
N ILE A 54 -2.19 -1.00 3.75
CA ILE A 54 -2.61 -2.37 3.47
C ILE A 54 -1.64 -3.04 2.52
N ARG A 55 -1.15 -4.23 2.86
CA ARG A 55 -0.27 -5.01 2.00
C ARG A 55 -1.07 -5.89 1.05
N ILE A 56 -1.14 -5.50 -0.22
CA ILE A 56 -2.06 -6.11 -1.19
C ILE A 56 -1.43 -7.33 -1.87
N ASP A 57 -0.12 -7.32 -2.07
CA ASP A 57 0.64 -8.42 -2.65
C ASP A 57 2.08 -8.51 -2.07
N ARG A 58 2.94 -9.35 -2.66
CA ARG A 58 4.31 -9.52 -2.16
C ARG A 58 5.16 -8.27 -2.32
N ALA A 59 4.85 -7.45 -3.31
CA ALA A 59 5.60 -6.31 -3.79
C ALA A 59 4.92 -4.96 -3.53
N ASN A 60 3.69 -4.90 -3.00
CA ASN A 60 2.95 -3.64 -2.86
C ASN A 60 2.30 -3.46 -1.47
N ILE A 61 2.53 -2.30 -0.88
CA ILE A 61 1.80 -1.78 0.31
C ILE A 61 1.15 -0.45 -0.08
N VAL A 62 -0.15 -0.30 0.13
CA VAL A 62 -0.94 0.83 -0.34
C VAL A 62 -1.46 1.65 0.83
N ASN A 63 -1.44 2.98 0.72
CA ASN A 63 -2.16 3.85 1.65
C ASN A 63 -3.67 3.81 1.32
N LYS A 64 -4.49 3.34 2.26
CA LYS A 64 -5.94 3.19 2.06
C LYS A 64 -6.63 4.51 1.75
N ALA A 65 -6.17 5.63 2.33
CA ALA A 65 -6.74 6.95 2.06
C ALA A 65 -6.46 7.46 0.63
N PHE A 66 -5.52 6.82 -0.08
CA PHE A 66 -5.17 7.13 -1.45
C PHE A 66 -5.80 6.18 -2.49
N ILE A 67 -6.58 5.19 -2.02
CA ILE A 67 -7.37 4.33 -2.90
C ILE A 67 -8.58 5.15 -3.40
N SER A 68 -8.78 5.12 -4.72
CA SER A 68 -9.95 5.69 -5.39
C SER A 68 -11.08 4.67 -5.47
N LYS A 69 -10.79 3.44 -5.89
CA LYS A 69 -11.77 2.34 -5.94
C LYS A 69 -11.07 0.98 -5.97
N VAL A 70 -11.82 -0.06 -5.63
CA VAL A 70 -11.44 -1.44 -5.89
C VAL A 70 -12.43 -2.03 -6.90
N SER A 71 -11.94 -2.52 -8.03
CA SER A 71 -12.75 -2.92 -9.18
C SER A 71 -12.99 -4.42 -9.22
N ASN A 72 -14.13 -4.89 -9.72
CA ASN A 72 -14.55 -6.30 -9.64
C ASN A 72 -13.53 -7.32 -10.22
N ASP A 73 -12.74 -6.89 -11.20
CA ASP A 73 -11.63 -7.63 -11.83
C ASP A 73 -10.42 -7.87 -10.90
N GLY A 74 -10.48 -7.38 -9.65
CA GLY A 74 -9.48 -7.64 -8.61
C GLY A 74 -8.34 -6.62 -8.58
N TYR A 75 -8.59 -5.37 -8.97
CA TYR A 75 -7.58 -4.31 -8.92
C TYR A 75 -7.92 -3.22 -7.94
N ILE A 76 -6.87 -2.60 -7.39
CA ILE A 76 -6.93 -1.35 -6.64
C ILE A 76 -6.52 -0.23 -7.59
N HIS A 77 -7.37 0.79 -7.67
CA HIS A 77 -7.10 2.02 -8.37
C HIS A 77 -6.74 3.10 -7.35
N LEU A 78 -5.59 3.75 -7.54
CA LEU A 78 -5.16 4.89 -6.74
C LEU A 78 -5.63 6.20 -7.37
N LYS A 79 -5.61 7.28 -6.58
CA LYS A 79 -6.02 8.64 -7.03
C LYS A 79 -5.12 9.21 -8.14
N ASN A 80 -3.89 8.71 -8.29
CA ASN A 80 -2.95 9.07 -9.35
C ASN A 80 -3.01 8.11 -10.55
N GLU A 81 -4.15 7.42 -10.75
CA GLU A 81 -4.39 6.47 -11.85
C GLU A 81 -3.56 5.19 -11.84
N THR A 82 -2.66 5.02 -10.86
CA THR A 82 -1.93 3.76 -10.67
C THR A 82 -2.90 2.62 -10.41
N LYS A 83 -2.77 1.53 -11.17
CA LYS A 83 -3.60 0.32 -11.08
C LYS A 83 -2.75 -0.85 -10.57
N LEU A 84 -3.13 -1.43 -9.43
CA LEU A 84 -2.39 -2.53 -8.79
C LEU A 84 -3.27 -3.78 -8.68
N LEU A 85 -2.75 -4.92 -9.14
CA LEU A 85 -3.47 -6.20 -9.10
C LEU A 85 -3.48 -6.77 -7.68
N ILE A 86 -4.65 -7.18 -7.19
CA ILE A 86 -4.76 -8.05 -6.03
C ILE A 86 -4.68 -9.51 -6.50
N PRO A 87 -3.68 -10.30 -6.05
CA PRO A 87 -3.65 -11.72 -6.34
C PRO A 87 -4.89 -12.41 -5.80
N ARG A 88 -5.52 -13.29 -6.60
CA ARG A 88 -6.75 -14.02 -6.21
C ARG A 88 -6.65 -14.67 -4.83
N ARG A 89 -5.52 -15.33 -4.54
CA ARG A 89 -5.22 -15.99 -3.25
C ARG A 89 -5.24 -15.05 -2.04
N ARG A 90 -5.01 -13.75 -2.24
CA ARG A 90 -5.03 -12.73 -1.18
C ARG A 90 -6.34 -11.98 -1.09
N LYS A 91 -7.15 -11.98 -2.15
CA LYS A 91 -8.41 -11.23 -2.21
C LYS A 91 -9.33 -11.56 -1.02
N ALA A 92 -9.57 -12.85 -0.74
CA ALA A 92 -10.42 -13.27 0.37
C ALA A 92 -9.93 -12.75 1.73
N LEU A 93 -8.61 -12.81 1.97
CA LEU A 93 -8.00 -12.29 3.20
C LEU A 93 -8.16 -10.77 3.32
N LEU A 94 -7.93 -10.03 2.24
CA LEU A 94 -8.04 -8.56 2.26
C LEU A 94 -9.48 -8.10 2.48
N ILE A 95 -10.46 -8.80 1.90
CA ILE A 95 -11.90 -8.55 2.13
C ILE A 95 -12.22 -8.78 3.61
N SER A 96 -11.79 -9.90 4.19
CA SER A 96 -12.03 -10.21 5.60
C SER A 96 -11.39 -9.18 6.55
N GLN A 97 -10.19 -8.70 6.23
CA GLN A 97 -9.46 -7.74 7.07
C GLN A 97 -9.92 -6.28 6.90
N ASN A 98 -10.48 -5.93 5.74
CA ASN A 98 -10.84 -4.55 5.41
C ASN A 98 -12.19 -4.49 4.67
N PRO A 99 -13.30 -4.99 5.27
CA PRO A 99 -14.58 -5.12 4.58
C PRO A 99 -15.03 -3.80 3.94
N ASN A 100 -14.92 -2.69 4.68
CA ASN A 100 -15.29 -1.35 4.22
C ASN A 100 -14.60 -0.89 2.92
N LEU A 101 -13.40 -1.41 2.63
CA LEU A 101 -12.66 -1.09 1.41
C LEU A 101 -13.22 -1.85 0.19
N PHE A 102 -13.89 -2.97 0.43
CA PHE A 102 -14.44 -3.87 -0.55
C PHE A 102 -15.98 -3.91 -0.54
N ASP A 103 -16.67 -3.04 0.19
CA ASP A 103 -18.14 -3.05 0.30
C ASP A 103 -18.86 -3.03 -1.05
N TYR A 104 -18.27 -2.39 -2.07
CA TYR A 104 -18.79 -2.40 -3.44
C TYR A 104 -18.86 -3.81 -4.06
N TYR A 105 -18.07 -4.77 -3.59
CA TYR A 105 -18.09 -6.17 -4.05
C TYR A 105 -19.20 -7.01 -3.42
N MET A 106 -19.80 -6.61 -2.30
CA MET A 106 -20.75 -7.45 -1.57
C MET A 106 -22.21 -7.25 -2.03
N ILE A 107 -22.45 -6.29 -2.94
CA ILE A 107 -23.79 -5.92 -3.44
C ILE A 107 -23.95 -6.30 -4.93
N ALA A 108 -22.94 -6.93 -5.55
CA ALA A 108 -22.92 -7.33 -6.96
C ALA A 108 -22.96 -8.85 -7.14
#